data_AF-A0A169NG66-F1
#
_entry.id   AF-A0A169NG66-F1
#
_cell.length_a   1.000
_cell.length_b   1.000
_cell.length_c   1.000
_cell.angle_alpha   90.00
_cell.angle_beta   90.00
_cell.angle_gamma   90.00
#
_symmetry.space_group_name_H-M   'P 1'
#
loop_
_entity.id
_entity.type
_entity.pdbx_description
1 polymer ?
#
loop_
_entity_poly.entity_id
_entity_poly.type
_entity_poly.pdbx_seq_one_letter_code
_entity_poly.pdbx_strand_id
1 'polypeptide(L)'
;MSDQGRRKLGILVGVGIAAGTLPGITLGTETADALLSFVVAAAVLAVLTQLIFIGPSQRVPLPALLVFGSLGFAQDALIWWLLSWLGPKISTLHVTGLGTILLAALITRATTLLIHQLLSPKPTPEP
;
A
#
# COMPACT_ATOMS: atom_id res chain seq x y z
N MET A 1 -10.15 -13.77 -9.73
CA MET A 1 -9.40 -13.30 -8.55
C MET A 1 -10.37 -12.56 -7.63
N SER A 2 -10.39 -12.87 -6.33
CA SER A 2 -11.26 -12.18 -5.36
C SER A 2 -10.82 -10.73 -5.14
N ASP A 3 -11.71 -9.89 -4.62
CA ASP A 3 -11.36 -8.50 -4.30
C ASP A 3 -10.24 -8.42 -3.28
N GLN A 4 -10.24 -9.33 -2.30
CA GLN A 4 -9.15 -9.48 -1.34
C GLN A 4 -7.81 -9.80 -2.03
N GLY A 5 -7.81 -10.67 -3.05
CA GLY A 5 -6.61 -10.98 -3.84
C GLY A 5 -6.08 -9.77 -4.59
N ARG A 6 -6.96 -8.99 -5.25
CA ARG A 6 -6.59 -7.74 -5.95
C ARG A 6 -5.94 -6.72 -5.01
N ARG A 7 -6.47 -6.59 -3.79
CA ARG A 7 -5.94 -5.66 -2.79
C ARG A 7 -4.57 -6.06 -2.28
N LYS A 8 -4.41 -7.34 -1.90
CA LYS A 8 -3.12 -7.86 -1.45
C LYS A 8 -2.04 -7.68 -2.51
N LEU A 9 -2.40 -7.92 -3.77
CA LEU A 9 -1.51 -7.68 -4.91
C LEU A 9 -1.17 -6.19 -5.07
N GLY A 10 -2.18 -5.31 -4.97
CA GLY A 10 -2.01 -3.85 -4.92
C GLY A 10 -0.99 -3.38 -3.88
N ILE A 11 -1.13 -3.90 -2.66
CA ILE A 11 -0.24 -3.58 -1.53
C ILE A 11 1.17 -4.11 -1.79
N LEU A 12 1.32 -5.37 -2.20
CA LEU A 12 2.63 -5.97 -2.46
C LEU A 12 3.40 -5.20 -3.53
N VAL A 13 2.75 -4.88 -4.65
CA VAL A 13 3.35 -4.10 -5.73
C VAL A 13 3.65 -2.68 -5.25
N GLY A 14 2.73 -2.05 -4.53
CA GLY A 14 2.89 -0.69 -4.02
C GLY A 14 4.05 -0.56 -3.03
N VAL A 15 4.19 -1.50 -2.09
CA VAL A 15 5.30 -1.55 -1.14
C VAL A 15 6.62 -1.78 -1.87
N GLY A 16 6.63 -2.67 -2.86
CA GLY A 16 7.82 -2.96 -3.66
C GLY A 16 8.30 -1.74 -4.45
N ILE A 17 7.37 -1.03 -5.09
CA ILE A 17 7.68 0.23 -5.79
C ILE A 17 8.19 1.27 -4.79
N ALA A 18 7.49 1.49 -3.67
CA ALA A 18 7.91 2.48 -2.69
C ALA A 18 9.33 2.20 -2.16
N ALA A 19 9.58 0.96 -1.74
CA ALA A 19 10.90 0.58 -1.21
C ALA A 19 12.00 0.57 -2.27
N GLY A 20 11.69 0.26 -3.53
CA GLY A 20 12.66 0.26 -4.62
C GLY A 20 12.97 1.65 -5.21
N THR A 21 12.10 2.64 -4.99
CA THR A 21 12.22 3.97 -5.63
C THR A 21 12.48 5.10 -4.65
N LEU A 22 12.10 4.97 -3.37
CA LEU A 22 12.23 6.05 -2.40
C LEU A 22 13.56 5.92 -1.65
N PRO A 23 14.48 6.89 -1.75
CA PRO A 23 15.80 6.83 -1.11
C PRO A 23 15.72 6.87 0.42
N GLY A 24 14.60 7.32 0.99
CA GLY A 24 14.36 7.32 2.44
C GLY A 24 13.89 5.98 3.00
N ILE A 25 13.71 4.95 2.18
CA ILE A 25 13.37 3.59 2.61
C ILE A 25 14.57 2.68 2.41
N THR A 26 15.03 2.03 3.49
CA THR A 26 16.06 1.00 3.42
C THR A 26 15.51 -0.32 3.93
N LEU A 27 15.78 -1.41 3.21
CA LEU A 27 15.30 -2.75 3.57
C LEU A 27 16.41 -3.63 4.20
N GLY A 28 17.64 -3.14 4.27
CA GLY A 28 18.83 -3.95 4.60
C GLY A 28 19.76 -4.12 3.39
N THR A 29 21.00 -4.52 3.64
CA THR A 29 22.03 -4.73 2.61
C THR A 29 22.08 -6.16 2.10
N GLU A 30 21.77 -7.12 2.97
CA GLU A 30 21.72 -8.54 2.64
C GLU A 30 20.37 -8.90 2.02
N THR A 31 20.37 -9.78 1.02
CA THR A 31 19.14 -10.19 0.31
C THR A 31 18.08 -10.77 1.26
N ALA A 32 18.50 -11.55 2.26
CA ALA A 32 17.58 -12.13 3.24
C ALA A 32 16.93 -11.07 4.13
N ASP A 33 17.71 -10.08 4.57
CA ASP A 33 17.22 -8.95 5.37
C ASP A 33 16.27 -8.06 4.57
N ALA A 34 16.62 -7.79 3.30
CA ALA A 34 15.78 -7.04 2.39
C ALA A 34 14.43 -7.73 2.17
N LEU A 35 14.44 -9.05 1.97
CA LEU A 35 13.23 -9.84 1.82
C LEU A 35 12.39 -9.84 3.10
N LEU A 36 13.00 -10.03 4.27
CA LEU A 36 12.31 -9.99 5.55
C LEU A 36 11.65 -8.63 5.78
N SER A 37 12.39 -7.53 5.59
CA SER A 37 11.88 -6.17 5.73
C SER A 37 10.74 -5.86 4.77
N PHE A 38 10.83 -6.33 3.52
CA PHE A 38 9.74 -6.23 2.55
C PHE A 38 8.51 -7.01 3.00
N VAL A 39 8.67 -8.27 3.43
CA VAL A 39 7.56 -9.12 3.89
C VAL A 39 6.88 -8.52 5.12
N VAL A 40 7.66 -8.00 6.07
CA VAL A 40 7.14 -7.32 7.26
C VAL A 40 6.33 -6.08 6.87
N ALA A 41 6.87 -5.20 6.02
CA ALA A 41 6.16 -4.01 5.57
C ALA A 41 4.85 -4.37 4.85
N ALA A 42 4.92 -5.31 3.90
CA ALA A 42 3.76 -5.79 3.16
C ALA A 42 2.71 -6.45 4.07
N ALA A 43 3.13 -7.23 5.06
CA ALA A 43 2.24 -7.88 6.02
C ALA A 43 1.53 -6.85 6.89
N VAL A 44 2.25 -5.88 7.45
CA VAL A 44 1.67 -4.82 8.28
C VAL A 44 0.65 -4.00 7.48
N LEU A 45 0.98 -3.56 6.26
CA LEU A 45 0.01 -2.89 5.40
C LEU A 45 -1.18 -3.79 5.08
N ALA A 46 -0.94 -5.04 4.67
CA ALA A 46 -2.02 -5.94 4.29
C ALA A 46 -2.98 -6.23 5.44
N VAL A 47 -2.48 -6.39 6.68
CA VAL A 47 -3.30 -6.64 7.86
C VAL A 47 -4.07 -5.38 8.24
N LEU A 48 -3.40 -4.23 8.41
CA LEU A 48 -4.06 -3.00 8.85
C LEU A 48 -5.07 -2.47 7.83
N THR A 49 -4.77 -2.57 6.53
CA THR A 49 -5.69 -2.20 5.45
C THR A 49 -6.88 -3.17 5.33
N GLN A 50 -6.74 -4.42 5.79
CA GLN A 50 -7.88 -5.35 5.89
C GLN A 50 -8.75 -5.07 7.11
N LEU A 51 -8.16 -4.69 8.25
CA LEU A 51 -8.91 -4.36 9.46
C LEU A 51 -9.76 -3.10 9.30
N ILE A 52 -9.21 -2.08 8.64
CA ILE A 52 -9.91 -0.83 8.35
C ILE A 52 -9.98 -0.71 6.84
N PHE A 53 -11.03 -1.28 6.25
CA PHE A 53 -11.17 -1.27 4.81
C PHE A 53 -11.67 0.10 4.31
N ILE A 54 -10.81 0.80 3.56
CA ILE A 54 -11.15 2.02 2.82
C ILE A 54 -10.89 1.81 1.33
N GLY A 55 -11.95 1.69 0.54
CA GLY A 55 -11.87 1.60 -0.91
C GLY A 55 -13.17 1.13 -1.56
N PRO A 56 -13.22 1.10 -2.88
CA PRO A 56 -14.41 0.66 -3.60
C PRO A 56 -14.49 -0.87 -3.68
N SER A 57 -15.72 -1.40 -3.78
CA SER A 57 -15.98 -2.83 -4.04
C SER A 57 -16.06 -3.15 -5.54
N GLN A 58 -16.30 -2.14 -6.38
CA GLN A 58 -16.43 -2.26 -7.83
C GLN A 58 -15.69 -1.11 -8.53
N ARG A 59 -15.68 -1.08 -9.87
CA ARG A 59 -15.23 0.11 -10.59
C ARG A 59 -16.13 1.30 -10.22
N VAL A 60 -15.51 2.44 -9.93
CA VAL A 60 -16.19 3.64 -9.44
C VAL A 60 -15.75 4.85 -10.25
N PRO A 61 -16.61 5.88 -10.39
CA PRO A 61 -16.26 7.11 -11.10
C PRO A 61 -15.16 7.90 -10.37
N LEU A 62 -14.52 8.82 -11.11
CA LEU A 62 -13.37 9.60 -10.62
C LEU A 62 -13.62 10.33 -9.28
N PRO A 63 -14.77 10.97 -9.02
CA PRO A 63 -15.00 11.63 -7.73
C PRO A 63 -14.96 10.67 -6.53
N ALA A 64 -15.52 9.47 -6.70
CA ALA A 64 -15.47 8.45 -5.65
C ALA A 64 -14.04 7.92 -5.46
N LEU A 65 -13.26 7.79 -6.53
CA LEU A 65 -11.83 7.47 -6.45
C LEU A 65 -11.06 8.51 -5.64
N LEU A 66 -11.36 9.79 -5.78
CA LEU A 66 -10.72 10.85 -5.00
C LEU A 66 -11.02 10.70 -3.51
N VAL A 67 -12.28 10.45 -3.13
CA VAL A 67 -12.66 10.26 -1.72
C VAL A 67 -11.97 9.04 -1.11
N PHE A 68 -12.06 7.87 -1.77
CA PHE A 68 -11.39 6.66 -1.30
C PHE A 68 -9.87 6.78 -1.34
N GLY A 69 -9.34 7.54 -2.30
CA GLY A 69 -7.93 7.87 -2.43
C GLY A 69 -7.45 8.70 -1.26
N SER A 70 -8.13 9.79 -0.91
CA SER A 70 -7.74 10.69 0.18
C SER A 70 -7.83 10.02 1.56
N LEU A 71 -8.94 9.33 1.84
CA LEU A 71 -9.11 8.61 3.11
C LEU A 71 -8.12 7.45 3.23
N GLY A 72 -7.95 6.69 2.15
CA GLY A 72 -7.01 5.60 2.09
C GLY A 72 -5.55 6.05 2.17
N PHE A 73 -5.23 7.21 1.60
CA PHE A 73 -3.92 7.82 1.69
C PHE A 73 -3.57 8.18 3.14
N ALA A 74 -4.51 8.78 3.88
CA ALA A 74 -4.30 9.08 5.29
C ALA A 74 -4.04 7.81 6.11
N GLN A 75 -4.78 6.73 5.84
CA GLN A 75 -4.54 5.42 6.43
C GLN A 75 -3.14 4.89 6.10
N ASP A 76 -2.75 4.87 4.82
CA ASP A 76 -1.46 4.35 4.40
C ASP A 76 -0.31 5.17 4.99
N ALA A 77 -0.48 6.49 5.13
CA ALA A 77 0.49 7.37 5.78
C ALA A 77 0.67 7.03 7.26
N LEU A 78 -0.42 6.76 7.99
CA LEU A 78 -0.35 6.30 9.38
C LEU A 78 0.34 4.94 9.50
N ILE A 79 0.10 4.03 8.55
CA ILE A 79 0.77 2.73 8.53
C ILE A 79 2.26 2.86 8.23
N TRP A 80 2.65 3.69 7.26
CA TRP A 80 4.06 3.97 6.96
C TRP A 80 4.76 4.69 8.11
N TRP A 81 4.06 5.57 8.82
CA TRP A 81 4.55 6.16 10.06
C TRP A 81 4.70 5.13 11.19
N LEU A 82 3.77 4.18 11.32
CA LEU A 82 3.96 3.05 12.22
C LEU A 82 5.18 2.22 11.84
N LEU A 83 5.39 1.96 10.54
CA LEU A 83 6.55 1.21 10.05
C LEU A 83 7.87 1.95 10.28
N SER A 84 7.91 3.28 10.23
CA SER A 84 9.14 4.02 10.55
C SER A 84 9.56 3.84 12.01
N TRP A 85 8.59 3.65 12.91
CA TRP A 85 8.85 3.39 14.33
C TRP A 85 9.05 1.90 14.65
N LEU A 86 8.26 1.03 14.03
CA LEU A 86 8.24 -0.41 14.31
C LEU A 86 9.35 -1.14 13.54
N GLY A 87 9.62 -0.75 12.30
CA GLY A 87 10.58 -1.38 11.39
C GLY A 87 11.93 -1.66 12.06
N PRO A 88 12.61 -0.66 12.64
CA PRO A 88 13.90 -0.85 13.29
C PRO A 88 13.90 -1.80 14.49
N LYS A 89 12.73 -2.17 15.02
CA LYS A 89 12.59 -3.08 16.18
C LYS A 89 12.39 -4.53 15.79
N ILE A 90 11.92 -4.78 14.56
CA ILE A 90 11.52 -6.12 14.10
C ILE A 90 12.24 -6.58 12.83
N SER A 91 12.86 -5.65 12.10
CA SER A 91 13.69 -5.94 10.93
C SER A 91 14.72 -4.83 10.69
N THR A 92 15.43 -4.89 9.57
CA THR A 92 16.34 -3.86 9.08
C THR A 92 15.63 -2.72 8.34
N LEU A 93 14.29 -2.70 8.34
CA LEU A 93 13.47 -1.69 7.68
C LEU A 93 13.66 -0.33 8.35
N HIS A 94 14.16 0.65 7.60
CA HIS A 94 14.13 2.04 8.03
C HIS A 94 13.35 2.88 7.04
N VAL A 95 12.51 3.77 7.57
CA VAL A 95 11.76 4.76 6.79
C VAL A 95 12.05 6.11 7.40
N THR A 96 12.67 7.00 6.64
CA THR A 96 13.20 8.27 7.15
C THR A 96 12.50 9.47 6.55
N GLY A 97 12.05 10.37 7.42
CA GLY A 97 11.43 11.64 7.04
C GLY A 97 9.95 11.55 6.70
N LEU A 98 9.23 12.63 7.03
CA LEU A 98 7.80 12.75 6.76
C LEU A 98 7.50 12.70 5.25
N GLY A 99 8.33 13.33 4.42
CA GLY A 99 8.17 13.34 2.97
C GLY A 99 8.18 11.93 2.37
N THR A 100 9.10 11.07 2.82
CA THR A 100 9.16 9.65 2.41
C THR A 100 7.90 8.90 2.80
N ILE A 101 7.42 9.09 4.04
CA ILE A 101 6.20 8.45 4.54
C ILE A 101 5.00 8.82 3.65
N LEU A 102 4.84 10.11 3.35
CA LEU A 102 3.74 10.59 2.50
C LEU A 102 3.87 10.07 1.06
N LEU A 103 5.07 10.06 0.48
CA LEU A 103 5.27 9.52 -0.87
C LEU A 103 5.01 8.00 -0.93
N ALA A 104 5.46 7.25 0.09
CA ALA A 104 5.23 5.82 0.18
C ALA A 104 3.73 5.51 0.30
N ALA A 105 3.01 6.28 1.11
CA ALA A 105 1.56 6.22 1.22
C ALA A 105 0.87 6.53 -0.10
N LEU A 106 1.32 7.56 -0.82
CA LEU A 106 0.75 7.91 -2.12
C LEU A 106 0.96 6.80 -3.15
N ILE A 107 2.18 6.26 -3.25
CA ILE A 107 2.53 5.16 -4.15
C ILE A 107 1.67 3.93 -3.84
N THR A 108 1.66 3.48 -2.59
CA THR A 108 0.90 2.30 -2.17
C THR A 108 -0.60 2.45 -2.45
N ARG A 109 -1.18 3.61 -2.17
CA ARG A 109 -2.59 3.90 -2.45
C ARG A 109 -2.88 3.95 -3.95
N ALA A 110 -2.06 4.66 -4.72
CA ALA A 110 -2.23 4.79 -6.17
C ALA A 110 -2.13 3.42 -6.85
N THR A 111 -1.13 2.61 -6.49
CA THR A 111 -0.97 1.25 -7.02
C THR A 111 -2.17 0.37 -6.65
N THR A 112 -2.64 0.42 -5.40
CA THR A 112 -3.78 -0.38 -4.95
C THR A 112 -5.06 -0.01 -5.71
N LEU A 113 -5.35 1.27 -5.87
CA LEU A 113 -6.51 1.73 -6.65
C LEU A 113 -6.38 1.40 -8.13
N LEU A 114 -5.20 1.59 -8.72
CA LEU A 114 -4.94 1.28 -10.13
C LEU A 114 -5.17 -0.20 -10.42
N ILE A 115 -4.57 -1.09 -9.63
CA ILE A 115 -4.73 -2.54 -9.78
C ILE A 115 -6.19 -2.94 -9.57
N HIS A 116 -6.86 -2.35 -8.58
CA HIS A 116 -8.29 -2.61 -8.37
C HIS A 116 -9.12 -2.17 -9.59
N GLN A 117 -8.93 -0.96 -10.13
CA GLN A 117 -9.69 -0.48 -11.28
C GLN A 117 -9.42 -1.32 -12.54
N LEU A 118 -8.16 -1.68 -12.81
CA LEU A 118 -7.80 -2.49 -13.98
C LEU A 118 -8.43 -3.88 -13.92
N LEU A 119 -8.41 -4.52 -12.74
CA LEU A 119 -8.82 -5.91 -12.58
C LEU A 119 -10.29 -6.08 -12.19
N SER A 120 -10.98 -5.02 -11.75
CA SER A 120 -12.41 -5.06 -11.44
C SER A 120 -13.26 -5.19 -12.71
N PRO A 121 -14.37 -5.95 -12.67
CA PRO A 121 -15.28 -6.06 -13.81
C PRO A 121 -15.90 -4.70 -14.17
N LYS A 122 -16.21 -4.49 -15.46
CA LYS A 122 -16.99 -3.33 -15.89
C LYS A 122 -18.44 -3.51 -15.41
N PRO A 123 -19.11 -2.49 -14.85
CA PRO A 123 -20.53 -2.58 -14.56
C PRO A 123 -21.28 -2.88 -15.87
N THR A 124 -22.03 -3.97 -15.88
CA THR A 124 -22.94 -4.31 -16.98
C THR A 124 -24.09 -3.29 -16.97
N PRO A 125 -24.44 -2.67 -18.10
CA PRO A 125 -25.67 -1.90 -18.18
C PRO A 125 -26.85 -2.83 -17.88
N GLU A 126 -27.75 -2.40 -16.98
CA GLU A 126 -29.03 -3.10 -16.79
C GLU A 126 -29.84 -3.03 -18.10
N PRO A 127 -30.58 -4.10 -18.45
CA PRO A 127 -31.38 -4.17 -19.68
C PRO A 127 -32.58 -3.22 -19.68
#